data_AF-A0A6A5H364-F1
#
_entry.id   AF-A0A6A5H364-F1
#
_cell.length_a   1.000
_cell.length_b   1.000
_cell.length_c   1.000
_cell.angle_alpha   90.00
_cell.angle_beta   90.00
_cell.angle_gamma   90.00
#
_symmetry.space_group_name_H-M   'P 1'
#
loop_
_entity.id
_entity.type
_entity.pdbx_description
1 polymer ?
#
loop_
_entity_poly.entity_id
_entity_poly.type
_entity_poly.pdbx_seq_one_letter_code
_entity_poly.pdbx_strand_id
1 'polypeptide(L)'
;MGYEVKRIHEVWHWDDHKWFKGGFFEKFLAPLLTLKHEASGWPRPDMPAAEKQKHIDDILENDGILIDEANVAKNPALRQLAKLFLNSAWGKFAQNPLKTEIKMFDVNDGYAVFEFFNSKHHQPVSLDTFGSKHIIASREPLKEGLIGAKYTNIVYGSITTATARMRLDVSKQSKQDRMIYVDGCTAYRKF
;
A
#
# COMPACT_ATOMS: atom_id res chain seq x y z
N MET A 1 18.20 -25.85 -15.61
CA MET A 1 16.95 -26.64 -15.62
C MET A 1 15.84 -25.70 -16.04
N GLY A 2 15.12 -26.03 -17.10
CA GLY A 2 14.06 -25.17 -17.66
C GLY A 2 12.69 -25.56 -17.12
N TYR A 3 11.81 -24.58 -16.99
CA TYR A 3 10.40 -24.80 -16.69
C TYR A 3 9.60 -24.87 -17.99
N GLU A 4 8.63 -25.79 -18.07
CA GLU A 4 7.69 -25.89 -19.19
C GLU A 4 6.34 -25.27 -18.82
N VAL A 5 5.89 -24.28 -19.60
CA VAL A 5 4.59 -23.65 -19.40
C VAL A 5 3.50 -24.54 -19.97
N LYS A 6 2.66 -25.13 -19.10
CA LYS A 6 1.57 -26.04 -19.53
C LYS A 6 0.31 -25.33 -19.99
N ARG A 7 -0.06 -24.20 -19.36
CA ARG A 7 -1.32 -23.50 -19.60
C ARG A 7 -1.24 -22.05 -19.18
N ILE A 8 -1.83 -21.16 -19.97
CA ILE A 8 -2.06 -19.76 -19.64
C ILE A 8 -3.57 -19.60 -19.47
N HIS A 9 -4.01 -19.10 -18.31
CA HIS A 9 -5.44 -18.90 -18.02
C HIS A 9 -5.94 -17.56 -18.52
N GLU A 10 -5.13 -16.51 -18.37
CA GLU A 10 -5.54 -15.15 -18.67
C GLU A 10 -4.29 -14.29 -18.94
N VAL A 11 -4.41 -13.36 -19.89
CA VAL A 11 -3.39 -12.34 -20.18
C VAL A 11 -4.10 -11.00 -20.28
N TRP A 12 -3.68 -10.05 -19.45
CA TRP A 12 -4.13 -8.68 -19.56
C TRP A 12 -3.07 -7.83 -20.25
N HIS A 13 -3.46 -7.20 -21.35
CA HIS A 13 -2.59 -6.36 -22.16
C HIS A 13 -3.26 -5.02 -22.43
N TRP A 14 -2.48 -3.95 -22.32
CA TRP A 14 -2.87 -2.60 -22.66
C TRP A 14 -1.79 -1.97 -23.52
N ASP A 15 -2.22 -1.27 -24.56
CA ASP A 15 -1.34 -0.46 -25.38
C ASP A 15 -0.68 0.65 -24.55
N ASP A 16 0.50 1.06 -24.96
CA ASP A 16 1.35 2.05 -24.28
C ASP A 16 0.64 3.36 -23.90
N HIS A 17 -0.31 3.80 -24.71
CA HIS A 17 -1.07 5.05 -24.50
C HIS A 17 -2.19 4.92 -23.46
N LYS A 18 -2.61 3.69 -23.12
CA LYS A 18 -3.63 3.42 -22.10
C LYS A 18 -3.05 3.37 -20.70
N TRP A 19 -1.74 3.20 -20.58
CA TRP A 19 -1.06 3.27 -19.31
C TRP A 19 -1.05 4.71 -18.80
N PHE A 20 -1.51 4.88 -17.56
CA PHE A 20 -1.22 6.09 -16.80
C PHE A 20 0.30 6.16 -16.54
N LYS A 21 0.99 7.06 -17.23
CA LYS A 21 2.45 7.26 -17.15
C LYS A 21 2.75 8.58 -16.41
N GLY A 22 3.23 8.47 -15.16
CA GLY A 22 3.80 9.58 -14.39
C GLY A 22 2.83 10.65 -13.89
N GLY A 23 3.35 11.67 -13.20
CA GLY A 23 2.62 12.89 -12.83
C GLY A 23 1.73 12.80 -11.59
N PHE A 24 0.65 12.00 -11.60
CA PHE A 24 -0.27 11.96 -10.45
C PHE A 24 0.41 11.38 -9.21
N PHE A 25 1.03 10.21 -9.35
CA PHE A 25 1.70 9.54 -8.23
C PHE A 25 2.88 10.34 -7.72
N GLU A 26 3.63 10.95 -8.61
CA GLU A 26 4.73 11.84 -8.27
C GLU A 26 4.22 13.03 -7.45
N LYS A 27 3.22 13.77 -7.95
CA LYS A 27 2.63 14.92 -7.24
C LYS A 27 1.95 14.53 -5.92
N PHE A 28 1.36 13.34 -5.85
CA PHE A 28 0.67 12.86 -4.66
C PHE A 28 1.63 12.35 -3.59
N LEU A 29 2.68 11.63 -3.97
CA LEU A 29 3.59 10.95 -3.05
C LEU A 29 4.84 11.77 -2.72
N ALA A 30 5.29 12.65 -3.61
CA ALA A 30 6.48 13.46 -3.39
C ALA A 30 6.39 14.28 -2.09
N PRO A 31 5.28 15.00 -1.78
CA PRO A 31 5.18 15.74 -0.52
C PRO A 31 5.29 14.84 0.72
N LEU A 32 4.72 13.63 0.66
CA LEU A 32 4.78 12.66 1.76
C LEU A 32 6.18 12.08 1.92
N LEU A 33 6.91 11.87 0.82
CA LEU A 33 8.29 11.41 0.84
C LEU A 33 9.25 12.49 1.33
N THR A 34 9.10 13.75 0.88
CA THR A 34 9.80 14.93 1.41
C THR A 34 9.61 15.02 2.92
N LEU A 35 8.36 15.01 3.38
CA LEU A 35 8.01 15.08 4.80
C LEU A 35 8.61 13.93 5.59
N LYS A 36 8.61 12.71 5.04
CA LYS A 36 9.21 11.53 5.69
C LYS A 36 10.72 11.69 5.86
N HIS A 37 11.42 12.25 4.87
CA HIS A 37 12.86 12.47 4.91
C HIS A 37 13.21 13.60 5.87
N GLU A 38 12.58 14.76 5.74
CA GLU A 38 12.77 15.91 6.63
C GLU A 38 12.50 15.55 8.10
N ALA A 39 11.41 14.82 8.37
CA ALA A 39 11.06 14.35 9.72
C ALA A 39 12.00 13.24 10.27
N SER A 40 12.87 12.65 9.44
CA SER A 40 13.87 11.69 9.92
C SER A 40 14.97 12.37 10.73
N GLY A 41 15.20 13.66 10.47
CA GLY A 41 16.38 14.37 10.94
C GLY A 41 17.66 13.84 10.28
N TRP A 42 18.79 14.39 10.72
CA TRP A 42 20.11 14.02 10.21
C TRP A 42 20.55 12.62 10.71
N PRO A 43 21.25 11.84 9.87
CA PRO A 43 21.82 10.55 10.26
C PRO A 43 22.76 10.62 11.47
N ARG A 44 23.49 11.73 11.63
CA ARG A 44 24.36 12.01 12.77
C ARG A 44 24.10 13.41 13.32
N PRO A 45 24.23 13.65 14.63
CA PRO A 45 24.05 14.98 15.24
C PRO A 45 24.98 16.05 14.64
N ASP A 46 26.25 15.69 14.42
CA ASP A 46 27.32 16.63 14.05
C ASP A 46 27.79 16.45 12.59
N MET A 47 26.86 16.54 11.63
CA MET A 47 27.24 16.50 10.20
C MET A 47 27.69 17.88 9.72
N PRO A 48 28.91 18.01 9.13
CA PRO A 48 29.32 19.23 8.45
C PRO A 48 28.45 19.49 7.21
N ALA A 49 28.39 20.76 6.78
CA ALA A 49 27.55 21.20 5.67
C ALA A 49 27.75 20.38 4.37
N ALA A 50 29.00 20.03 4.04
CA ALA A 50 29.30 19.22 2.87
C ALA A 50 28.67 17.81 2.92
N GLU A 51 28.62 17.19 4.10
CA GLU A 51 27.98 15.88 4.27
C GLU A 51 26.45 15.97 4.26
N LYS A 52 25.89 17.07 4.79
CA LYS A 52 24.45 17.33 4.69
C LYS A 52 24.03 17.53 3.24
N GLN A 53 24.77 18.32 2.47
CA GLN A 53 24.51 18.52 1.04
C GLN A 53 24.58 17.19 0.29
N LYS A 54 25.62 16.39 0.55
CA LYS A 54 25.73 15.05 -0.02
C LYS A 54 24.51 14.18 0.32
N HIS A 55 24.01 14.25 1.56
CA HIS A 55 22.81 13.50 1.94
C HIS A 55 21.56 13.95 1.17
N ILE A 56 21.41 15.25 0.91
CA ILE A 56 20.32 15.80 0.09
C ILE A 56 20.47 15.32 -1.36
N ASP A 57 21.68 15.37 -1.91
CA ASP A 57 21.98 14.92 -3.28
C ASP A 57 21.70 13.42 -3.44
N ASP A 58 22.11 12.59 -2.46
CA ASP A 58 21.82 11.16 -2.43
C ASP A 58 20.30 10.88 -2.41
N ILE A 59 19.51 11.69 -1.69
CA ILE A 59 18.03 11.55 -1.68
C ILE A 59 17.45 11.95 -3.03
N LEU A 60 17.95 13.03 -3.64
CA LEU A 60 17.50 13.46 -4.96
C LEU A 60 17.81 12.42 -6.03
N GLU A 61 19.01 11.83 -6.01
CA GLU A 61 19.43 10.80 -6.96
C GLU A 61 18.61 9.52 -6.82
N ASN A 62 18.41 9.04 -5.57
CA ASN A 62 17.77 7.75 -5.32
C ASN A 62 16.24 7.81 -5.35
N ASP A 63 15.66 8.85 -4.76
CA ASP A 63 14.21 8.97 -4.56
C ASP A 63 13.56 10.04 -5.46
N GLY A 64 14.34 10.85 -6.19
CA GLY A 64 13.84 11.87 -7.11
C GLY A 64 13.27 13.11 -6.41
N ILE A 65 13.64 13.34 -5.14
CA ILE A 65 13.00 14.33 -4.28
C ILE A 65 14.04 15.26 -3.68
N LEU A 66 13.78 16.56 -3.79
CA LEU A 66 14.55 17.58 -3.10
C LEU A 66 13.92 17.83 -1.72
N ILE A 67 14.75 17.82 -0.68
CA ILE A 67 14.37 18.21 0.69
C ILE A 67 15.02 19.55 1.04
N ASP A 68 14.38 20.29 1.94
CA ASP A 68 14.93 21.57 2.41
C ASP A 68 15.71 21.36 3.72
N GLU A 69 16.99 21.74 3.73
CA GLU A 69 17.86 21.65 4.91
C GLU A 69 17.21 22.32 6.14
N ALA A 70 16.49 23.42 5.97
CA ALA A 70 15.86 24.17 7.05
C ALA A 70 14.70 23.40 7.72
N ASN A 71 14.08 22.46 7.00
CA ASN A 71 12.96 21.65 7.49
C ASN A 71 13.42 20.32 8.10
N VAL A 72 14.70 19.95 7.96
CA VAL A 72 15.22 18.69 8.49
C VAL A 72 15.32 18.73 10.02
N ALA A 73 14.35 18.11 10.67
CA ALA A 73 14.28 18.00 12.12
C ALA A 73 13.73 16.63 12.52
N LYS A 74 14.38 15.98 13.48
CA LYS A 74 13.96 14.65 13.96
C LYS A 74 12.58 14.73 14.60
N ASN A 75 11.57 14.21 13.93
CA ASN A 75 10.19 14.11 14.40
C ASN A 75 9.66 12.69 14.16
N PRO A 76 9.81 11.79 15.15
CA PRO A 76 9.41 10.39 15.00
C PRO A 76 7.92 10.18 14.72
N ALA A 77 7.04 11.03 15.26
CA ALA A 77 5.60 10.93 15.05
C ALA A 77 5.23 11.30 13.60
N LEU A 78 5.75 12.43 13.12
CA LEU A 78 5.50 12.91 11.76
C LEU A 78 6.07 11.97 10.71
N ARG A 79 7.28 11.45 10.94
CA ARG A 79 7.88 10.41 10.10
C ARG A 79 7.01 9.16 10.02
N GLN A 80 6.48 8.70 11.15
CA GLN A 80 5.61 7.52 11.19
C GLN A 80 4.30 7.78 10.43
N LEU A 81 3.70 8.96 10.58
CA LEU A 81 2.49 9.35 9.85
C LEU A 81 2.73 9.39 8.33
N ALA A 82 3.80 10.05 7.89
CA ALA A 82 4.18 10.11 6.48
C ALA A 82 4.42 8.71 5.89
N LYS A 83 5.15 7.85 6.62
CA LYS A 83 5.38 6.44 6.25
C LYS A 83 4.07 5.66 6.18
N LEU A 84 3.15 5.86 7.11
CA LEU A 84 1.85 5.20 7.13
C LEU A 84 1.03 5.56 5.89
N PHE A 85 0.98 6.83 5.51
CA PHE A 85 0.26 7.26 4.32
C PHE A 85 0.87 6.70 3.04
N LEU A 86 2.21 6.72 2.92
CA LEU A 86 2.91 6.12 1.78
C LEU A 86 2.58 4.63 1.62
N ASN A 87 2.65 3.86 2.71
CA ASN A 87 2.33 2.44 2.69
C ASN A 87 0.83 2.18 2.40
N SER A 88 -0.05 3.01 2.97
CA SER A 88 -1.50 2.89 2.80
C SER A 88 -1.95 3.21 1.38
N ALA A 89 -1.30 4.17 0.71
CA ALA A 89 -1.59 4.51 -0.68
C ALA A 89 -1.47 3.29 -1.59
N TRP A 90 -0.37 2.53 -1.45
CA TRP A 90 -0.16 1.30 -2.22
C TRP A 90 -1.11 0.18 -1.82
N GLY A 91 -1.33 -0.03 -0.51
CA GLY A 91 -2.28 -1.03 -0.01
C GLY A 91 -3.72 -0.76 -0.46
N LYS A 92 -4.09 0.51 -0.67
CA LYS A 92 -5.41 0.88 -1.16
C LYS A 92 -5.64 0.41 -2.59
N PHE A 93 -4.64 0.42 -3.48
CA PHE A 93 -4.81 -0.05 -4.87
C PHE A 93 -5.15 -1.53 -4.97
N ALA A 94 -4.55 -2.35 -4.11
CA ALA A 94 -4.76 -3.80 -4.06
C ALA A 94 -5.79 -4.20 -2.98
N GLN A 95 -6.63 -3.28 -2.52
CA GLN A 95 -7.61 -3.57 -1.48
C GLN A 95 -8.61 -4.62 -1.98
N ASN A 96 -8.76 -5.69 -1.21
CA ASN A 96 -9.77 -6.72 -1.47
C ASN A 96 -11.18 -6.10 -1.45
N PRO A 97 -11.94 -6.18 -2.55
CA PRO A 97 -13.31 -5.69 -2.59
C PRO A 97 -14.30 -6.63 -1.88
N LEU A 98 -13.95 -7.91 -1.67
CA LEU A 98 -14.73 -8.85 -0.87
C LEU A 98 -14.56 -8.50 0.61
N LYS A 99 -15.44 -7.64 1.13
CA LYS A 99 -15.49 -7.29 2.54
C LYS A 99 -16.86 -7.54 3.12
N THR A 100 -16.88 -8.17 4.29
CA THR A 100 -18.06 -8.27 5.14
C THR A 100 -18.48 -6.86 5.56
N GLU A 101 -19.69 -6.47 5.18
CA GLU A 101 -20.33 -5.24 5.66
C GLU A 101 -21.05 -5.58 6.96
N ILE A 102 -20.73 -4.84 8.02
CA ILE A 102 -21.35 -4.99 9.34
C ILE A 102 -22.12 -3.71 9.63
N LYS A 103 -23.40 -3.84 9.99
CA LYS A 103 -24.24 -2.73 10.42
C LYS A 103 -24.94 -3.04 11.73
N MET A 104 -25.09 -1.99 12.53
CA MET A 104 -25.85 -2.02 13.76
C MET A 104 -27.23 -1.38 13.51
N PHE A 105 -28.27 -2.05 13.94
CA PHE A 105 -29.67 -1.64 13.85
C PHE A 105 -30.29 -1.59 15.24
N ASP A 106 -31.36 -0.81 15.41
CA ASP A 106 -32.21 -0.91 16.61
C ASP A 106 -33.02 -2.22 16.56
N VAL A 107 -33.21 -2.87 17.72
CA VAL A 107 -33.95 -4.14 17.83
C VAL A 107 -35.40 -4.04 17.35
N ASN A 108 -35.99 -2.84 17.39
CA ASN A 108 -37.35 -2.60 16.93
C ASN A 108 -37.44 -2.35 15.40
N ASP A 109 -36.30 -2.16 14.72
CA ASP A 109 -36.26 -1.87 13.28
C ASP A 109 -35.99 -3.14 12.46
N GLY A 110 -36.90 -4.11 12.57
CA GLY A 110 -36.83 -5.36 11.81
C GLY A 110 -36.89 -5.15 10.30
N TYR A 111 -37.53 -4.06 9.84
CA TYR A 111 -37.62 -3.73 8.43
C TYR A 111 -36.25 -3.34 7.85
N ALA A 112 -35.48 -2.49 8.55
CA ALA A 112 -34.13 -2.14 8.09
C ALA A 112 -33.19 -3.34 8.04
N VAL A 113 -33.30 -4.27 9.00
CA VAL A 113 -32.54 -5.53 8.98
C VAL A 113 -32.94 -6.39 7.78
N PHE A 114 -34.24 -6.53 7.51
CA PHE A 114 -34.73 -7.28 6.35
C PHE A 114 -34.23 -6.67 5.04
N GLU A 115 -34.39 -5.36 4.84
CA GLU A 115 -33.90 -4.65 3.66
C GLU A 115 -32.37 -4.76 3.50
N PHE A 116 -31.63 -4.77 4.61
CA PHE A 116 -30.19 -4.99 4.60
C PHE A 116 -29.81 -6.38 4.06
N PHE A 117 -30.54 -7.42 4.42
CA PHE A 117 -30.28 -8.77 3.89
C PHE A 117 -30.88 -9.01 2.51
N ASN A 118 -31.96 -8.33 2.15
CA ASN A 118 -32.68 -8.50 0.89
C ASN A 118 -31.99 -7.77 -0.28
N SER A 119 -30.66 -7.90 -0.39
CA SER A 119 -29.86 -7.34 -1.48
C SER A 119 -29.45 -8.43 -2.46
N LYS A 120 -29.77 -8.25 -3.76
CA LYS A 120 -29.45 -9.22 -4.83
C LYS A 120 -27.95 -9.51 -5.00
N HIS A 121 -27.08 -8.64 -4.51
CA HIS A 121 -25.63 -8.75 -4.67
C HIS A 121 -24.91 -9.17 -3.38
N HIS A 122 -25.65 -9.46 -2.31
CA HIS A 122 -25.07 -9.84 -1.02
C HIS A 122 -25.69 -11.12 -0.49
N GLN A 123 -24.90 -11.86 0.28
CA GLN A 123 -25.37 -12.98 1.08
C GLN A 123 -25.31 -12.61 2.57
N PRO A 124 -26.35 -12.91 3.36
CA PRO A 124 -26.29 -12.79 4.81
C PRO A 124 -25.18 -13.66 5.41
N VAL A 125 -24.49 -13.16 6.42
CA VAL A 125 -23.41 -13.87 7.13
C VAL A 125 -23.80 -14.14 8.58
N SER A 126 -24.19 -13.10 9.32
CA SER A 126 -24.62 -13.24 10.71
C SER A 126 -25.69 -12.23 11.10
N LEU A 127 -26.43 -12.59 12.15
CA LEU A 127 -27.40 -11.74 12.82
C LEU A 127 -27.33 -12.00 14.31
N ASP A 128 -26.75 -11.06 15.05
CA ASP A 128 -26.45 -11.20 16.47
C ASP A 128 -27.07 -10.04 17.25
N THR A 129 -27.47 -10.27 18.49
CA THR A 129 -27.92 -9.18 19.38
C THR A 129 -26.73 -8.53 20.08
N PHE A 130 -26.78 -7.21 20.24
CA PHE A 130 -25.79 -6.46 21.00
C PHE A 130 -26.48 -5.65 22.10
N GLY A 131 -26.47 -6.23 23.31
CA GLY A 131 -27.27 -5.73 24.42
C GLY A 131 -28.76 -5.89 24.17
N SER A 132 -29.57 -5.06 24.83
CA SER A 132 -31.04 -5.16 24.80
C SER A 132 -31.72 -4.36 23.69
N LYS A 133 -30.97 -3.48 23.01
CA LYS A 133 -31.54 -2.50 22.07
C LYS A 133 -31.02 -2.59 20.66
N HIS A 134 -29.98 -3.39 20.41
CA HIS A 134 -29.33 -3.40 19.09
C HIS A 134 -29.18 -4.80 18.53
N ILE A 135 -29.15 -4.84 17.21
CA ILE A 135 -28.86 -6.01 16.39
C ILE A 135 -27.65 -5.66 15.52
N ILE A 136 -26.66 -6.55 15.50
CA ILE A 136 -25.53 -6.50 14.58
C ILE A 136 -25.83 -7.50 13.46
N ALA A 137 -26.02 -6.97 12.26
CA ALA A 137 -26.21 -7.78 11.06
C ALA A 137 -24.97 -7.65 10.16
N SER A 138 -24.55 -8.77 9.58
CA SER A 138 -23.41 -8.81 8.66
C SER A 138 -23.77 -9.50 7.35
N ARG A 139 -23.27 -8.95 6.24
CA ARG A 139 -23.46 -9.51 4.89
C ARG A 139 -22.19 -9.42 4.08
N GLU A 140 -22.02 -10.29 3.11
CA GLU A 140 -20.88 -10.30 2.20
C GLU A 140 -21.33 -10.13 0.74
N PRO A 141 -20.56 -9.41 -0.09
CA PRO A 141 -20.85 -9.32 -1.51
C PRO A 141 -20.63 -10.68 -2.19
N LEU A 142 -21.55 -11.04 -3.08
CA LEU A 142 -21.41 -12.18 -3.98
C LEU A 142 -20.33 -11.89 -5.03
N LYS A 143 -19.63 -12.93 -5.49
CA LYS A 143 -18.53 -12.77 -6.47
C LYS A 143 -19.02 -12.19 -7.79
N GLU A 144 -20.24 -12.53 -8.18
CA GLU A 144 -20.92 -12.06 -9.40
C GLU A 144 -21.34 -10.59 -9.30
N GLY A 145 -21.51 -10.08 -8.07
CA GLY A 145 -21.87 -8.69 -7.78
C GLY A 145 -20.66 -7.80 -7.41
N LEU A 146 -19.44 -8.31 -7.54
CA LEU A 146 -18.22 -7.57 -7.21
C LEU A 146 -18.00 -6.41 -8.18
N ILE A 147 -18.28 -5.21 -7.69
CA ILE A 147 -17.85 -3.97 -8.35
C ILE A 147 -16.50 -3.60 -7.77
N GLY A 148 -15.51 -3.33 -8.64
CA GLY A 148 -14.22 -2.82 -8.22
C GLY A 148 -14.39 -1.54 -7.39
N ALA A 149 -13.71 -1.47 -6.24
CA ALA A 149 -13.82 -0.28 -5.39
C ALA A 149 -13.26 0.94 -6.13
N LYS A 150 -13.94 2.09 -5.98
CA LYS A 150 -13.71 3.35 -6.74
C LYS A 150 -12.25 3.82 -6.84
N TYR A 151 -11.41 3.46 -5.86
CA TYR A 151 -10.01 3.87 -5.77
C TYR A 151 -9.04 2.68 -5.75
N THR A 152 -9.45 1.54 -6.33
CA THR A 152 -8.62 0.33 -6.45
C THR A 152 -8.17 0.12 -7.88
N ASN A 153 -6.96 -0.41 -8.03
CA ASN A 153 -6.44 -0.88 -9.30
C ASN A 153 -5.41 -1.99 -9.04
N ILE A 154 -5.84 -3.24 -9.21
CA ILE A 154 -5.01 -4.41 -8.92
C ILE A 154 -3.79 -4.51 -9.83
N VAL A 155 -3.85 -3.96 -11.04
CA VAL A 155 -2.75 -3.97 -12.01
C VAL A 155 -1.60 -3.12 -11.49
N TYR A 156 -1.88 -1.88 -11.08
CA TYR A 156 -0.85 -1.02 -10.47
C TYR A 156 -0.34 -1.59 -9.15
N GLY A 157 -1.21 -2.17 -8.31
CA GLY A 157 -0.77 -2.87 -7.10
C GLY A 157 0.21 -4.02 -7.41
N SER A 158 -0.10 -4.83 -8.42
CA SER A 158 0.72 -5.96 -8.85
C SER A 158 2.07 -5.50 -9.40
N ILE A 159 2.08 -4.48 -10.28
CA ILE A 159 3.32 -3.91 -10.85
C ILE A 159 4.19 -3.30 -9.76
N THR A 160 3.63 -2.54 -8.81
CA THR A 160 4.40 -1.95 -7.71
C THR A 160 5.13 -3.03 -6.91
N THR A 161 4.45 -4.13 -6.55
CA THR A 161 5.10 -5.23 -5.82
C THR A 161 6.12 -6.00 -6.67
N ALA A 162 5.85 -6.20 -7.97
CA ALA A 162 6.77 -6.86 -8.88
C ALA A 162 8.04 -6.04 -9.08
N THR A 163 7.92 -4.74 -9.34
CA THR A 163 9.05 -3.81 -9.47
C THR A 163 9.84 -3.71 -8.17
N ALA A 164 9.18 -3.68 -7.01
CA ALA A 164 9.87 -3.71 -5.71
C ALA A 164 10.72 -4.99 -5.55
N ARG A 165 10.18 -6.16 -5.91
CA ARG A 165 10.93 -7.43 -5.90
C ARG A 165 12.11 -7.40 -6.88
N MET A 166 11.91 -6.92 -8.10
CA MET A 166 12.99 -6.80 -9.09
C MET A 166 14.12 -5.89 -8.61
N ARG A 167 13.80 -4.71 -8.07
CA ARG A 167 14.79 -3.77 -7.52
C ARG A 167 15.57 -4.40 -6.37
N LEU A 168 14.86 -5.09 -5.49
CA LEU A 168 15.46 -5.82 -4.40
C LEU A 168 16.43 -6.89 -4.92
N ASP A 169 16.05 -7.68 -5.93
CA ASP A 169 16.91 -8.71 -6.50
C ASP A 169 18.16 -8.13 -7.18
N VAL A 170 18.02 -7.02 -7.91
CA VAL A 170 19.17 -6.29 -8.47
C VAL A 170 20.12 -5.82 -7.36
N SER A 171 19.59 -5.25 -6.28
CA SER A 171 20.42 -4.77 -5.16
C SER A 171 21.19 -5.88 -4.43
N LYS A 172 20.71 -7.13 -4.51
CA LYS A 172 21.30 -8.30 -3.85
C LYS A 172 22.43 -8.94 -4.65
N GLN A 173 22.41 -8.84 -5.98
CA GLN A 173 23.34 -9.57 -6.85
C GLN A 173 24.81 -9.34 -6.47
N SER A 174 25.19 -8.11 -6.09
CA SER A 174 26.55 -7.79 -5.66
C SER A 174 26.95 -8.32 -4.28
N LYS A 175 26.00 -8.88 -3.50
CA LYS A 175 26.18 -9.25 -2.08
C LYS A 175 25.65 -10.65 -1.77
N GLN A 176 25.39 -11.44 -2.81
CA GLN A 176 24.65 -12.71 -2.72
C GLN A 176 25.33 -13.72 -1.79
N ASP A 177 26.66 -13.80 -1.82
CA ASP A 177 27.46 -14.74 -1.01
C ASP A 177 27.40 -14.49 0.50
N ARG A 178 27.01 -13.28 0.93
CA ARG A 178 26.92 -12.91 2.35
C ARG A 178 25.49 -12.84 2.85
N MET A 179 24.50 -13.12 2.02
CA MET A 179 23.10 -12.99 2.41
C MET A 179 22.62 -14.14 3.30
N ILE A 180 21.83 -13.79 4.30
CA ILE A 180 21.22 -14.74 5.24
C ILE A 180 19.71 -14.82 5.05
N TYR A 181 19.05 -13.66 4.95
CA TYR A 181 17.59 -13.58 4.97
C TYR A 181 17.08 -12.36 4.20
N VAL A 182 15.87 -12.47 3.67
CA VAL A 182 15.18 -11.42 2.93
C VAL A 182 13.73 -11.37 3.37
N ASP A 183 13.23 -10.18 3.67
CA ASP A 183 11.82 -9.95 3.95
C ASP A 183 11.34 -8.61 3.39
N GLY A 184 10.31 -8.65 2.54
CA GLY A 184 9.72 -7.47 1.93
C GLY A 184 10.75 -6.63 1.17
N CYS A 185 11.24 -5.56 1.82
CA CYS A 185 12.25 -4.64 1.29
C CYS A 185 13.61 -4.72 2.01
N THR A 186 13.80 -5.66 2.93
CA THR A 186 15.00 -5.78 3.78
C THR A 186 15.79 -7.03 3.41
N ALA A 187 17.12 -6.90 3.37
CA ALA A 187 18.05 -8.03 3.23
C ALA A 187 19.09 -8.00 4.36
N TYR A 188 19.27 -9.13 5.03
CA TYR A 188 20.23 -9.32 6.12
C TYR A 188 21.46 -10.07 5.60
N ARG A 189 22.64 -9.65 6.06
CA ARG A 189 23.93 -10.22 5.64
C ARG A 189 24.82 -10.60 6.82
N LYS A 190 25.69 -11.60 6.66
CA LYS A 190 26.81 -11.86 7.56
C LYS A 190 27.85 -10.74 7.38
N PHE A 191 28.44 -10.32 8.50
CA PHE A 191 29.52 -9.34 8.54
C PHE A 191 30.71 -9.84 7.70
#